data_AF-A0A1H1BSU6-F1
#
_entry.id   AF-A0A1H1BSU6-F1
#
_cell.length_a   1.000
_cell.length_b   1.000
_cell.length_c   1.000
_cell.angle_alpha   90.00
_cell.angle_beta   90.00
_cell.angle_gamma   90.00
#
_symmetry.space_group_name_H-M   'P 1'
#
loop_
_entity.id
_entity.type
_entity.pdbx_description
1 polymer ?
#
loop_
_entity_poly.entity_id
_entity_poly.type
_entity_poly.pdbx_seq_one_letter_code
_entity_poly.pdbx_strand_id
1 'polypeptide(L)' 'MLALAARWLPGESPTVETMGTAKWLEDEYWRRMEFVVANGISRAFNGN' A
#
# COMPACT_ATOMS: atom_id res chain seq x y z
N MET A 1 -0.66 11.06 -9.38
CA MET A 1 -1.80 10.13 -9.32
C MET A 1 -1.80 9.10 -10.45
N LEU A 2 -1.53 9.45 -11.70
CA LEU A 2 -1.43 8.50 -12.82
C LEU A 2 -0.52 7.29 -12.54
N ALA A 3 0.66 7.51 -11.95
CA ALA A 3 1.56 6.41 -11.58
C ALA A 3 0.98 5.47 -10.52
N LEU A 4 0.18 5.99 -9.58
CA LEU A 4 -0.51 5.17 -8.58
C LEU A 4 -1.64 4.36 -9.23
N ALA A 5 -2.42 4.97 -10.12
CA ALA A 5 -3.45 4.26 -10.88
C ALA A 5 -2.84 3.11 -11.71
N ALA A 6 -1.73 3.36 -12.41
CA ALA A 6 -1.03 2.31 -13.17
C ALA A 6 -0.48 1.17 -12.28
N ARG A 7 -0.01 1.50 -11.06
CA ARG A 7 0.48 0.51 -10.09
C ARG A 7 -0.63 -0.35 -9.51
N TRP A 8 -1.73 0.28 -9.09
CA TRP A 8 -2.77 -0.37 -8.28
C TRP A 8 -3.96 -0.88 -9.09
N LEU A 9 -4.26 -0.24 -10.22
CA LEU A 9 -5.39 -0.53 -11.09
C LEU A 9 -4.93 -0.55 -12.56
N PRO A 10 -4.04 -1.50 -12.92
CA PRO A 10 -3.47 -1.55 -14.27
C PRO A 10 -4.55 -1.77 -15.33
N GLY A 11 -4.51 -0.97 -16.40
CA GLY A 11 -5.48 -1.04 -17.50
C GLY A 11 -6.78 -0.25 -17.27
N GLU A 12 -7.01 0.26 -16.07
CA GLU A 12 -8.13 1.16 -15.80
C GLU A 12 -7.88 2.56 -16.36
N SER A 13 -8.95 3.21 -16.82
CA SER A 13 -8.86 4.61 -17.24
C SER A 13 -8.63 5.52 -16.03
N PRO A 14 -7.80 6.57 -16.13
CA PRO A 14 -7.45 7.43 -15.01
C PRO A 14 -8.57 8.45 -14.73
N THR A 15 -9.71 7.96 -14.26
CA THR A 15 -10.82 8.78 -13.75
C THR A 15 -10.55 9.24 -12.32
N VAL A 16 -11.37 10.17 -11.82
CA VAL A 16 -11.28 10.64 -10.42
C VAL A 16 -11.48 9.48 -9.45
N GLU A 17 -12.42 8.59 -9.75
CA GLU A 17 -12.67 7.38 -8.95
C GLU A 17 -11.46 6.45 -8.94
N THR A 18 -10.91 6.10 -10.11
CA THR A 18 -9.73 5.24 -10.22
C THR A 18 -8.54 5.83 -9.46
N MET A 19 -8.31 7.13 -9.59
CA MET A 19 -7.23 7.81 -8.89
C MET A 19 -7.46 7.86 -7.37
N GLY A 20 -8.71 8.04 -6.92
CA GLY A 20 -9.10 7.99 -5.51
C GLY A 20 -8.88 6.61 -4.90
N THR A 21 -9.35 5.56 -5.58
CA THR A 21 -9.13 4.17 -5.17
C THR A 21 -7.66 3.81 -5.12
N ALA A 22 -6.87 4.20 -6.14
CA ALA A 22 -5.43 3.96 -6.15
C ALA A 22 -4.70 4.68 -5.00
N LYS A 23 -5.14 5.89 -4.63
CA LYS A 23 -4.59 6.60 -3.47
C LYS A 23 -4.89 5.88 -2.16
N TRP A 24 -6.13 5.42 -1.98
CA TRP A 24 -6.52 4.65 -0.81
C TRP A 24 -5.72 3.34 -0.67
N LEU A 25 -5.49 2.63 -1.78
CA LEU A 25 -4.67 1.42 -1.79
C LEU A 25 -3.21 1.67 -1.41
N GLU A 26 -2.61 2.76 -1.90
CA GLU A 26 -1.26 3.17 -1.51
C GLU A 26 -1.17 3.45 0.00
N ASP A 27 -2.15 4.16 0.57
CA ASP A 27 -2.18 4.47 2.00
C ASP A 27 -2.31 3.21 2.85
N GLU A 28 -3.21 2.30 2.45
CA GLU A 28 -3.41 1.04 3.18
C GLU A 28 -2.19 0.12 3.10
N TYR A 29 -1.49 0.12 1.96
CA TYR A 29 -0.22 -0.60 1.80
C TYR A 29 0.83 -0.12 2.82
N TRP A 30 1.05 1.19 2.91
CA TRP A 30 2.03 1.75 3.85
C TRP A 30 1.62 1.53 5.31
N ARG A 31 0.33 1.68 5.62
CA ARG A 31 -0.20 1.39 6.96
C ARG A 31 0.06 -0.05 7.38
N ARG A 32 -0.15 -1.01 6.47
CA ARG A 32 0.13 -2.43 6.75
C ARG A 32 1.62 -2.72 6.83
N MET A 33 2.43 -2.04 6.03
CA MET A 33 3.89 -2.19 6.04
C MET A 33 4.47 -1.86 7.41
N GLU A 34 3.98 -0.79 8.06
CA GLU A 34 4.40 -0.41 9.40
C GLU A 34 4.22 -1.55 10.41
N PHE A 35 3.05 -2.18 10.44
CA PHE A 35 2.79 -3.33 11.31
C PHE A 35 3.69 -4.52 11.00
N VAL A 36 3.91 -4.83 9.72
CA VAL A 36 4.76 -5.96 9.32
C VAL A 36 6.21 -5.72 9.73
N VAL A 37 6.73 -4.51 9.55
CA VAL A 37 8.09 -4.14 9.95
C VAL A 37 8.24 -4.22 11.46
N ALA A 38 7.32 -3.62 12.23
CA ALA A 38 7.36 -3.66 13.69
C ALA A 38 7.32 -5.09 14.23
N ASN A 39 6.43 -5.93 13.69
CA ASN A 39 6.33 -7.34 14.06
C ASN A 39 7.59 -8.13 13.65
N GLY A 40 8.16 -7.86 12.49
CA GLY A 40 9.39 -8.48 12.01
C GLY A 40 10.59 -8.16 12.91
N ILE A 41 10.75 -6.88 13.29
CA ILE A 41 11.75 -6.42 14.26
C ILE A 41 11.55 -7.14 15.59
N SER A 42 10.32 -7.13 16.14
CA SER A 42 10.02 -7.79 17.41
C SER A 42 10.38 -9.27 17.39
N ARG A 43 10.01 -10.01 16.34
CA ARG A 43 10.38 -11.43 16.20
C ARG A 43 11.89 -11.65 16.09
N ALA A 44 12.61 -10.79 15.38
CA ALA A 44 14.06 -10.90 15.21
C ALA A 44 14.82 -10.69 16.53
N PHE A 45 14.35 -9.78 17.38
CA PHE A 45 15.02 -9.45 18.64
C PHE A 45 14.51 -10.22 19.86
N ASN A 46 13.25 -10.67 19.84
CA ASN A 46 12.65 -11.40 20.97
C ASN A 46 12.60 -12.91 20.78
N GLY A 47 13.01 -13.43 19.61
CA GLY A 47 13.25 -14.86 19.34
C GLY A 47 12.25 -15.81 19.99
N ASN A 48 11.00 -15.82 19.50
CA ASN A 48 9.87 -16.71 19.89
C ASN A 48 9.89 -17.28 21.32
#